data_AF-A0AAW3X2Q5-F1
#
_entry.id   AF-A0AAW3X2Q5-F1
#
_cell.length_a   1.000
_cell.length_b   1.000
_cell.length_c   1.000
_cell.angle_alpha   90.00
_cell.angle_beta   90.00
_cell.angle_gamma   90.00
#
_symmetry.space_group_name_H-M   'P 1'
#
loop_
_entity.id
_entity.type
_entity.pdbx_description
1 polymer ?
#
loop_
_entity_poly.entity_id
_entity_poly.type
_entity_poly.pdbx_seq_one_letter_code
_entity_poly.pdbx_strand_id
1 'polypeptide(L)'
;MGKFDFSVYGTDTGLTMRVVSSFWQEYPKWESRNRGLYIWSKTKGSGKTFLACCLAGSIQIKYRKTVKFVSAVEYLQAVKETYDQGAGVPNRVFGYLNCDLLILDDLGSEKAGAWADQELFRLIDHRMCEGKPIIVTSNLPIDSLKCDGRISNRLIQICISIPMPETSIRKIKAKAENDKFLEEVLGA
;
A
#
# COMPACT_ATOMS: atom_id res chain seq x y z
N MET A 1 10.03 -3.33 -11.43
CA MET A 1 10.34 -1.90 -11.21
C MET A 1 10.15 -1.04 -12.47
N GLY A 2 10.52 -1.51 -13.68
CA GLY A 2 10.59 -0.67 -14.89
C GLY A 2 9.31 0.01 -15.40
N LYS A 3 8.17 -0.12 -14.71
CA LYS A 3 6.92 0.62 -15.02
C LYS A 3 6.72 1.87 -14.16
N PHE A 4 7.43 1.99 -13.04
CA PHE A 4 7.34 3.16 -12.17
C PHE A 4 8.49 4.12 -12.47
N ASP A 5 8.14 5.31 -12.95
CA ASP A 5 9.10 6.35 -13.27
C ASP A 5 9.06 7.42 -12.18
N PHE A 6 10.19 7.66 -11.52
CA PHE A 6 10.33 8.72 -10.51
C PHE A 6 10.73 10.07 -11.14
N SER A 7 11.18 10.10 -12.39
CA SER A 7 11.58 11.36 -13.04
C SER A 7 10.40 12.31 -13.27
N VAL A 8 9.18 11.77 -13.41
CA VAL A 8 7.93 12.52 -13.58
C VAL A 8 7.59 13.49 -12.45
N TYR A 9 8.20 13.33 -11.27
CA TYR A 9 7.95 14.21 -10.13
C TYR A 9 8.80 15.48 -10.15
N GLY A 10 9.86 15.54 -10.97
CA GLY A 10 10.72 16.72 -11.10
C GLY A 10 11.43 17.15 -9.82
N THR A 11 11.53 16.27 -8.81
CA THR A 11 12.14 16.53 -7.50
C THR A 11 13.15 15.45 -7.15
N ASP A 12 14.08 15.76 -6.23
CA ASP A 12 15.05 14.77 -5.76
C ASP A 12 14.33 13.65 -4.97
N THR A 13 14.33 12.47 -5.55
CA THR A 13 13.75 11.24 -4.99
C THR A 13 14.82 10.18 -4.73
N GLY A 14 16.11 10.54 -4.73
CA GLY A 14 17.22 9.60 -4.72
C GLY A 14 17.29 8.69 -3.49
N LEU A 15 16.94 9.19 -2.29
CA LEU A 15 16.84 8.34 -1.10
C LEU A 15 15.66 7.37 -1.22
N THR A 16 14.47 7.86 -1.56
CA THR A 16 13.27 7.05 -1.77
C THR A 16 13.55 5.93 -2.77
N MET A 17 14.11 6.26 -3.94
CA MET A 17 14.50 5.31 -4.98
C MET A 17 15.45 4.23 -4.48
N ARG A 18 16.46 4.58 -3.69
CA ARG A 18 17.40 3.60 -3.11
C ARG A 18 16.71 2.65 -2.14
N VAL A 19 15.87 3.19 -1.25
CA VAL A 19 15.14 2.37 -0.26
C VAL A 19 14.16 1.43 -0.96
N VAL A 20 13.33 1.94 -1.88
CA VAL A 20 12.36 1.09 -2.59
C VAL A 20 13.05 0.07 -3.50
N SER A 21 14.21 0.41 -4.08
CA SER A 21 15.01 -0.53 -4.87
C SER A 21 15.56 -1.65 -4.00
N SER A 22 16.15 -1.34 -2.84
CA SER A 22 16.60 -2.35 -1.89
C SER A 22 15.44 -3.24 -1.42
N PHE A 23 14.26 -2.67 -1.16
CA PHE A 23 13.08 -3.42 -0.71
C PHE A 23 12.71 -4.58 -1.65
N TRP A 24 12.66 -4.35 -2.96
CA TRP A 24 12.34 -5.44 -3.90
C TRP A 24 13.59 -6.23 -4.36
N GLN A 25 14.77 -5.61 -4.44
CA GLN A 25 15.98 -6.30 -4.91
C GLN A 25 16.61 -7.22 -3.87
N GLU A 26 16.41 -6.93 -2.58
CA GLU A 26 16.90 -7.68 -1.43
C GLU A 26 15.74 -8.17 -0.55
N TYR A 27 14.54 -8.39 -1.11
CA TYR A 27 13.33 -8.72 -0.33
C TYR A 27 13.52 -9.80 0.74
N PRO A 28 14.25 -10.92 0.53
CA PRO A 28 14.49 -11.91 1.58
C PRO A 28 15.10 -11.33 2.88
N LYS A 29 15.96 -10.31 2.76
CA LYS A 29 16.54 -9.60 3.92
C LYS A 29 15.50 -8.76 4.64
N TRP A 30 14.61 -8.09 3.91
CA TRP A 30 13.51 -7.32 4.47
C TRP A 30 12.49 -8.22 5.16
N GLU A 31 12.15 -9.34 4.51
CA GLU A 31 11.25 -10.37 5.04
C GLU A 31 11.80 -11.01 6.31
N SER A 32 13.07 -11.42 6.34
CA SER A 32 13.70 -12.02 7.53
C SER A 32 13.71 -11.11 8.77
N ARG A 33 13.53 -9.79 8.57
CA ARG A 33 13.49 -8.76 9.63
C ARG A 33 12.08 -8.21 9.86
N ASN A 34 11.08 -8.79 9.20
CA ASN A 34 9.70 -8.32 9.15
C ASN A 34 9.61 -6.80 8.89
N ARG A 35 10.27 -6.33 7.82
CA ARG A 35 10.29 -4.93 7.43
C ARG A 35 9.44 -4.70 6.19
N GLY A 36 8.47 -3.80 6.34
CA GLY A 36 7.55 -3.33 5.31
C GLY A 36 7.81 -1.88 4.89
N LEU A 37 6.87 -1.33 4.11
CA LEU A 37 6.90 0.07 3.67
C LEU A 37 5.59 0.76 4.03
N TYR A 38 5.67 2.03 4.40
CA TYR A 38 4.51 2.91 4.53
C TYR A 38 4.65 4.05 3.53
N ILE A 39 3.91 3.97 2.42
CA ILE A 39 4.02 4.89 1.29
C ILE A 39 2.92 5.94 1.40
N TRP A 40 3.28 7.21 1.54
CA TRP A 40 2.29 8.26 1.81
C TRP A 40 2.55 9.56 1.08
N SER A 41 1.49 10.33 0.90
CA SER A 41 1.47 11.67 0.30
C SER A 41 0.06 12.21 0.45
N LYS A 42 -0.07 13.47 0.85
CA LYS A 42 -1.35 14.17 1.03
C LYS A 42 -2.13 14.28 -0.29
N THR A 43 -1.43 14.22 -1.41
CA THR A 43 -1.96 14.37 -2.76
C THR A 43 -2.56 13.07 -3.28
N LYS A 44 -3.84 13.11 -3.66
CA LYS A 44 -4.48 12.00 -4.37
C LYS A 44 -3.89 11.86 -5.78
N GLY A 45 -3.68 10.62 -6.22
CA GLY A 45 -3.12 10.34 -7.54
C GLY A 45 -1.61 10.56 -7.66
N SER A 46 -0.88 10.65 -6.55
CA SER A 46 0.59 10.71 -6.49
C SER A 46 1.31 9.39 -6.73
N GLY A 47 0.60 8.34 -7.17
CA GLY A 47 1.22 7.07 -7.55
C GLY A 47 1.51 6.09 -6.40
N LYS A 48 1.09 6.36 -5.16
CA LYS A 48 1.32 5.48 -3.99
C LYS A 48 0.94 4.01 -4.22
N THR A 49 -0.33 3.77 -4.57
CA THR A 49 -0.87 2.43 -4.87
C THR A 49 -0.13 1.78 -6.05
N PHE A 50 0.17 2.57 -7.08
CA PHE A 50 0.88 2.07 -8.26
C PHE A 50 2.32 1.64 -7.92
N LEU A 51 3.03 2.39 -7.08
CA LEU A 51 4.35 2.03 -6.57
C LEU A 51 4.27 0.73 -5.76
N ALA A 52 3.33 0.62 -4.83
CA ALA A 52 3.11 -0.59 -4.03
C ALA A 52 2.90 -1.83 -4.92
N CYS A 53 2.01 -1.73 -5.92
CA CYS A 53 1.78 -2.81 -6.87
C CYS A 53 3.01 -3.14 -7.71
N CYS A 54 3.77 -2.14 -8.17
CA CYS A 54 5.01 -2.37 -8.91
C CYS A 54 6.06 -3.12 -8.09
N LEU A 55 6.21 -2.77 -6.81
CA LEU A 55 7.13 -3.44 -5.89
C LEU A 55 6.68 -4.87 -5.65
N ALA A 56 5.42 -5.07 -5.25
CA ALA A 56 4.92 -6.39 -4.92
C ALA A 56 4.89 -7.33 -6.13
N GLY A 57 4.53 -6.83 -7.32
CA GLY A 57 4.63 -7.61 -8.56
C GLY A 57 6.07 -8.01 -8.89
N SER A 58 7.04 -7.12 -8.65
CA SER A 58 8.47 -7.45 -8.83
C SER A 58 8.93 -8.54 -7.85
N ILE A 59 8.45 -8.48 -6.60
CA ILE A 59 8.74 -9.47 -5.55
C ILE A 59 8.10 -10.81 -5.86
N GLN A 60 6.83 -10.81 -6.27
CA GLN A 60 6.09 -12.01 -6.66
C GLN A 60 6.79 -12.76 -7.78
N ILE A 61 7.19 -12.04 -8.84
CA ILE A 61 7.88 -12.66 -9.99
C ILE A 61 9.27 -13.15 -9.59
N LYS A 62 10.06 -12.32 -8.90
CA LYS A 62 11.47 -12.63 -8.60
C LYS A 62 11.65 -13.72 -7.54
N TYR A 63 10.83 -13.72 -6.49
CA TYR A 63 10.99 -14.63 -5.34
C TYR A 63 9.85 -15.64 -5.18
N ARG A 64 8.88 -15.67 -6.09
CA ARG A 64 7.72 -16.58 -6.06
C ARG A 64 6.90 -16.47 -4.77
N LYS A 65 6.82 -15.26 -4.22
CA LYS A 65 6.06 -14.96 -3.01
C LYS A 65 4.58 -14.77 -3.31
N THR A 66 3.74 -15.23 -2.39
CA THR A 66 2.31 -14.97 -2.42
C THR A 66 2.04 -13.52 -2.02
N VAL A 67 1.44 -12.76 -2.95
CA VAL A 67 1.08 -11.36 -2.73
C VAL A 67 -0.43 -11.23 -2.70
N LYS A 68 -0.95 -10.44 -1.75
CA LYS A 68 -2.35 -10.00 -1.77
C LYS A 68 -2.42 -8.48 -1.74
N PHE A 69 -3.48 -7.96 -2.36
CA PHE A 69 -3.84 -6.55 -2.38
C PHE A 69 -5.26 -6.41 -1.86
N VAL A 70 -5.49 -5.45 -0.97
CA VAL A 70 -6.81 -5.09 -0.47
C VAL A 70 -6.79 -3.65 0.00
N SER A 71 -7.85 -2.88 -0.25
CA SER A 71 -8.02 -1.59 0.43
C SER A 71 -8.45 -1.78 1.89
N ALA A 72 -8.17 -0.82 2.78
CA ALA A 72 -8.60 -0.90 4.17
C ALA A 72 -10.14 -1.08 4.29
N VAL A 73 -10.90 -0.40 3.43
CA VAL A 73 -12.37 -0.50 3.37
C VAL A 73 -12.83 -1.88 2.91
N GLU A 74 -12.25 -2.44 1.85
CA GLU A 74 -12.60 -3.78 1.35
C GLU A 74 -12.22 -4.89 2.34
N TYR A 75 -11.10 -4.72 3.06
CA TYR A 75 -10.70 -5.65 4.11
C TYR A 75 -11.77 -5.69 5.20
N LEU A 76 -12.18 -4.53 5.70
CA LEU A 76 -13.23 -4.42 6.72
C LEU A 76 -14.54 -5.02 6.23
N GLN A 77 -14.92 -4.80 4.97
CA GLN A 77 -16.11 -5.42 4.40
C GLN A 77 -15.99 -6.95 4.38
N ALA A 78 -14.86 -7.51 3.94
CA ALA A 78 -14.64 -8.95 3.94
C ALA A 78 -14.70 -9.56 5.35
N VAL A 79 -14.23 -8.82 6.36
CA VAL A 79 -14.35 -9.24 7.77
C VAL A 79 -15.81 -9.20 8.24
N LYS A 80 -16.63 -8.21 7.85
CA LYS A 80 -18.07 -8.22 8.18
C LYS A 80 -18.79 -9.42 7.57
N GLU A 81 -18.57 -9.66 6.28
CA GLU A 81 -19.15 -10.79 5.56
C GLU A 81 -18.80 -12.15 6.20
N THR A 82 -17.63 -12.25 6.85
CA THR A 82 -17.21 -13.42 7.63
C THR A 82 -18.13 -13.70 8.81
N TYR A 83 -18.46 -12.66 9.58
CA TYR A 83 -19.27 -12.80 10.79
C TYR A 83 -20.73 -13.15 10.45
N ASP A 84 -21.25 -12.61 9.34
CA ASP A 84 -22.64 -12.82 8.91
C ASP A 84 -22.90 -14.24 8.36
N GLN A 85 -21.88 -14.94 7.85
CA GLN A 85 -22.01 -16.25 7.21
C GLN A 85 -21.93 -17.47 8.16
N GLY A 86 -21.73 -17.25 9.46
CA GLY A 86 -21.99 -18.26 10.51
C GLY A 86 -21.08 -19.49 10.61
N ALA A 87 -20.11 -19.73 9.71
CA ALA A 87 -19.08 -20.77 9.92
C ALA A 87 -17.85 -20.60 9.03
N GLY A 88 -16.67 -20.45 9.66
CA GLY A 88 -15.35 -20.45 9.02
C GLY A 88 -14.85 -19.07 8.59
N VAL A 89 -13.56 -18.76 8.83
CA VAL A 89 -12.93 -17.57 8.25
C VAL A 89 -13.01 -17.71 6.72
N PRO A 90 -13.70 -16.82 5.98
CA PRO A 90 -13.69 -16.83 4.54
C PRO A 90 -12.25 -16.86 4.07
N ASN A 91 -12.00 -17.72 3.08
CA ASN A 91 -10.68 -17.95 2.47
C ASN A 91 -9.95 -16.62 2.16
N ARG A 92 -10.69 -15.54 1.87
CA ARG A 92 -10.15 -14.20 1.62
C ARG A 92 -9.44 -13.57 2.83
N VAL A 93 -10.09 -13.50 4.00
CA VAL A 93 -9.47 -12.90 5.21
C VAL A 93 -8.26 -13.71 5.65
N PHE A 94 -8.38 -15.04 5.63
CA PHE A 94 -7.26 -15.94 5.88
C PHE A 94 -6.09 -15.69 4.92
N GLY A 95 -6.37 -15.44 3.64
CA GLY A 95 -5.37 -15.08 2.64
C GLY A 95 -4.65 -13.76 2.93
N TYR A 96 -5.36 -12.74 3.42
CA TYR A 96 -4.74 -11.45 3.80
C TYR A 96 -3.85 -11.58 5.04
N LEU A 97 -4.27 -12.39 6.01
CA LEU A 97 -3.46 -12.68 7.20
C LEU A 97 -2.20 -13.46 6.82
N ASN A 98 -2.31 -14.43 5.91
CA ASN A 98 -1.26 -15.44 5.73
C ASN A 98 -0.36 -15.31 4.52
N CYS A 99 -0.67 -14.45 3.54
CA CYS A 99 0.21 -14.21 2.40
C CYS A 99 1.58 -13.65 2.84
N ASP A 100 2.61 -13.95 2.04
CA ASP A 100 3.99 -13.54 2.31
C ASP A 100 4.15 -12.01 2.31
N LEU A 101 3.39 -11.32 1.45
CA LEU A 101 3.37 -9.85 1.38
C LEU A 101 1.95 -9.34 1.15
N LEU A 102 1.49 -8.46 2.03
CA LEU A 102 0.20 -7.79 1.89
C LEU A 102 0.41 -6.34 1.47
N ILE A 103 -0.35 -5.89 0.47
CA ILE A 103 -0.60 -4.46 0.25
C ILE A 103 -1.93 -4.12 0.92
N LEU A 104 -1.87 -3.23 1.91
CA LEU A 104 -3.04 -2.61 2.53
C LEU A 104 -3.15 -1.17 2.01
N ASP A 105 -4.07 -0.97 1.06
CA ASP A 105 -4.20 0.30 0.33
C ASP A 105 -5.13 1.29 1.03
N ASP A 106 -4.79 2.57 0.94
CA ASP A 106 -5.58 3.73 1.37
C ASP A 106 -6.01 3.69 2.85
N LEU A 107 -5.09 3.32 3.74
CA LEU A 107 -5.32 3.35 5.19
C LEU A 107 -5.60 4.78 5.68
N GLY A 108 -6.63 4.95 6.50
CA GLY A 108 -7.09 6.23 7.03
C GLY A 108 -8.17 6.92 6.20
N SER A 109 -8.66 6.29 5.12
CA SER A 109 -9.83 6.76 4.35
C SER A 109 -11.14 6.09 4.77
N GLU A 110 -11.06 5.01 5.55
CA GLU A 110 -12.20 4.31 6.12
C GLU A 110 -12.99 5.19 7.10
N LYS A 111 -14.28 4.90 7.26
CA LYS A 111 -15.09 5.52 8.32
C LYS A 111 -14.57 5.04 9.67
N ALA A 112 -13.92 5.94 10.40
CA ALA A 112 -13.39 5.68 11.74
C ALA A 112 -14.51 5.16 12.67
N GLY A 113 -14.23 4.06 13.35
CA GLY A 113 -15.12 3.44 14.34
C GLY A 113 -14.39 2.36 15.11
N ALA A 114 -14.73 2.17 16.39
CA ALA A 114 -13.99 1.29 17.29
C ALA A 114 -13.82 -0.14 16.75
N TRP A 115 -14.83 -0.67 16.06
CA TRP A 115 -14.77 -1.97 15.41
C TRP A 115 -13.77 -2.00 14.23
N ALA A 116 -13.77 -0.97 13.39
CA ALA A 116 -12.85 -0.89 12.25
C ALA A 116 -11.39 -0.82 12.72
N ASP A 117 -11.12 0.03 13.71
CA ASP A 117 -9.81 0.15 14.34
C ASP A 117 -9.38 -1.19 14.98
N GLN A 118 -10.30 -1.91 15.62
CA GLN A 118 -9.99 -3.21 16.21
C GLN A 118 -9.59 -4.25 15.15
N GLU A 119 -10.32 -4.36 14.03
CA GLU A 119 -10.02 -5.34 12.99
C GLU A 119 -8.76 -4.99 12.19
N LEU A 120 -8.52 -3.70 11.93
CA LEU A 120 -7.26 -3.24 11.32
C LEU A 120 -6.07 -3.49 12.25
N PHE A 121 -6.23 -3.21 13.54
CA PHE A 121 -5.22 -3.54 14.55
C PHE A 121 -4.92 -5.04 14.55
N ARG A 122 -5.95 -5.91 14.58
CA ARG A 122 -5.76 -7.37 14.53
C ARG A 122 -5.00 -7.83 13.29
N LEU A 123 -5.31 -7.28 12.11
CA LEU A 123 -4.59 -7.59 10.86
C LEU A 123 -3.11 -7.25 10.98
N ILE A 124 -2.81 -6.01 11.39
CA ILE A 124 -1.44 -5.49 11.44
C ILE A 124 -0.63 -6.20 12.52
N ASP A 125 -1.23 -6.41 13.70
CA ASP A 125 -0.59 -7.09 14.83
C ASP A 125 -0.32 -8.56 14.53
N HIS A 126 -1.26 -9.28 13.91
CA HIS A 126 -1.04 -10.66 13.46
C HIS A 126 0.15 -10.75 12.50
N ARG A 127 0.18 -9.91 11.46
CA ARG A 127 1.26 -9.91 10.48
C ARG A 127 2.60 -9.50 11.09
N MET A 128 2.59 -8.58 12.06
CA MET A 128 3.77 -8.26 12.84
C MET A 128 4.30 -9.48 13.61
N CYS A 129 3.43 -10.16 14.35
CA CYS A 129 3.80 -11.31 15.19
C CYS A 129 4.29 -12.49 14.35
N GLU A 130 3.66 -12.75 13.20
CA GLU A 130 3.99 -13.85 12.30
C GLU A 130 5.17 -13.56 11.35
N GLY A 131 5.80 -12.39 11.46
CA GLY A 131 6.94 -12.06 10.61
C GLY A 131 6.58 -11.83 9.13
N LYS A 132 5.36 -11.38 8.83
CA LYS A 132 4.83 -11.25 7.45
C LYS A 132 4.78 -9.77 7.02
N PRO A 133 5.72 -9.28 6.20
CA PRO A 133 5.80 -7.86 5.83
C PRO A 133 4.53 -7.30 5.19
N ILE A 134 4.35 -5.99 5.34
CA ILE A 134 3.21 -5.23 4.79
C ILE A 134 3.70 -4.00 4.02
N ILE A 135 3.06 -3.70 2.90
CA ILE A 135 3.12 -2.38 2.27
C ILE A 135 1.80 -1.69 2.58
N VAL A 136 1.87 -0.54 3.25
CA VAL A 136 0.71 0.30 3.52
C VAL A 136 0.77 1.51 2.62
N THR A 137 -0.35 1.94 2.06
CA THR A 137 -0.46 3.25 1.43
C THR A 137 -1.44 4.14 2.21
N SER A 138 -1.18 5.44 2.25
CA SER A 138 -2.09 6.40 2.91
C SER A 138 -1.99 7.80 2.32
N ASN A 139 -3.06 8.59 2.48
CA ASN A 139 -3.02 10.04 2.25
C ASN A 139 -2.51 10.84 3.46
N LEU A 140 -2.13 10.16 4.54
CA LEU A 140 -1.64 10.76 5.77
C LEU A 140 -0.25 10.20 6.12
N PRO A 141 0.62 10.99 6.76
CA PRO A 141 1.73 10.43 7.52
C PRO A 141 1.22 9.50 8.64
N ILE A 142 2.04 8.53 9.06
CA ILE A 142 1.68 7.57 10.13
C ILE A 142 1.23 8.31 11.40
N ASP A 143 1.97 9.35 11.80
CA ASP A 143 1.71 10.13 13.01
C ASP A 143 0.41 10.96 12.94
N SER A 144 -0.17 11.09 11.75
CA SER A 144 -1.41 11.83 11.50
C SER A 144 -2.63 10.92 11.33
N LEU A 145 -2.46 9.59 11.44
CA LEU A 145 -3.58 8.65 11.40
C LEU A 145 -4.51 8.90 12.59
N LYS A 146 -5.81 9.03 12.31
CA LYS A 146 -6.87 9.24 13.32
C LYS A 146 -7.46 7.92 13.81
N CYS A 147 -6.66 6.87 13.89
CA CYS A 147 -7.04 5.56 14.39
C CYS A 147 -6.47 5.33 15.80
N ASP A 148 -6.81 4.21 16.41
CA ASP A 148 -6.13 3.71 17.60
C ASP A 148 -4.59 3.83 17.49
N GLY A 149 -3.96 4.50 18.45
CA GLY A 149 -2.51 4.73 18.47
C GLY A 149 -1.68 3.45 18.44
N ARG A 150 -2.27 2.30 18.82
CA ARG A 150 -1.64 0.98 18.67
C ARG A 150 -1.35 0.64 17.21
N ILE A 151 -2.22 0.99 16.27
CA ILE A 151 -2.01 0.77 14.83
C ILE A 151 -0.76 1.54 14.38
N SER A 152 -0.72 2.84 14.65
CA SER A 152 0.42 3.70 14.27
C SER A 152 1.72 3.19 14.88
N ASN A 153 1.72 2.79 16.15
CA ASN A 153 2.90 2.26 16.83
C ASN A 153 3.43 0.98 16.17
N ARG A 154 2.53 0.03 15.84
CA ARG A 154 2.90 -1.20 15.12
C ARG A 154 3.48 -0.90 13.73
N LEU A 155 2.88 0.03 13.00
CA LEU A 155 3.37 0.45 11.69
C LEU A 155 4.74 1.13 11.78
N ILE A 156 4.98 1.99 12.78
CA ILE A 156 6.30 2.60 13.03
C ILE A 156 7.36 1.52 13.29
N GLN A 157 6.99 0.45 14.02
CA GLN A 157 7.91 -0.62 14.37
C GLN A 157 8.33 -1.47 13.16
N ILE A 158 7.43 -1.73 12.21
CA ILE A 158 7.68 -2.67 11.11
C ILE A 158 7.86 -1.99 9.74
N CYS A 159 7.40 -0.76 9.53
CA CYS A 159 7.45 -0.10 8.23
C CYS A 159 8.50 1.01 8.18
N ILE A 160 9.20 1.09 7.05
CA ILE A 160 9.96 2.29 6.69
C ILE A 160 9.02 3.27 6.00
N SER A 161 8.97 4.50 6.51
CA SER A 161 8.14 5.57 5.95
C SER A 161 8.75 6.12 4.65
N ILE A 162 7.94 6.15 3.59
CA ILE A 162 8.30 6.60 2.25
C ILE A 162 7.38 7.76 1.86
N PRO A 163 7.81 9.03 2.06
CA PRO A 163 7.08 10.18 1.55
C PRO A 163 7.22 10.25 0.02
N MET A 164 6.09 10.31 -0.66
CA MET A 164 6.00 10.57 -2.09
C MET A 164 5.87 12.07 -2.33
N PRO A 165 6.41 12.61 -3.45
CA PRO A 165 6.21 14.02 -3.78
C PRO A 165 4.72 14.36 -3.94
N GLU A 166 4.35 15.59 -3.56
CA GLU A 166 2.97 16.07 -3.54
C GLU A 166 2.46 16.50 -4.93
N THR A 167 2.71 15.65 -5.92
CA THR A 167 2.37 15.86 -7.32
C THR A 167 1.35 14.82 -7.76
N SER A 168 0.22 15.26 -8.33
CA SER A 168 -0.79 14.34 -8.85
C SER A 168 -0.42 13.85 -10.25
N ILE A 169 0.33 12.75 -10.33
CA ILE A 169 0.70 12.10 -11.59
C ILE A 169 -0.55 11.69 -12.39
N ARG A 170 -1.62 11.30 -11.71
CA ARG A 170 -2.91 11.01 -12.36
C ARG A 170 -3.43 12.20 -13.17
N LYS A 171 -3.37 13.42 -12.62
CA LYS A 171 -3.80 14.63 -13.32
C LYS A 171 -2.90 14.96 -14.51
N ILE A 172 -1.58 14.80 -14.35
CA ILE A 172 -0.60 15.03 -15.43
C ILE A 172 -0.89 14.09 -16.60
N LYS A 173 -1.02 12.79 -16.33
CA LYS A 173 -1.31 11.78 -17.36
C LYS A 173 -2.67 11.99 -18.01
N ALA A 174 -3.71 12.22 -17.21
CA ALA A 174 -5.05 12.46 -17.74
C ALA A 174 -5.10 13.70 -18.63
N LYS A 175 -4.39 14.77 -18.28
CA LYS A 175 -4.28 15.95 -19.13
C LYS A 175 -3.61 15.62 -20.47
N ALA A 176 -2.44 14.96 -20.45
CA ALA A 176 -1.74 14.60 -21.68
C ALA A 176 -2.55 13.65 -22.58
N GLU A 177 -3.26 12.69 -22.00
CA GLU A 177 -4.15 11.77 -22.73
C GLU A 177 -5.34 12.50 -23.34
N ASN A 178 -5.97 13.42 -22.58
CA ASN A 178 -7.08 14.23 -23.07
C ASN A 178 -6.64 15.20 -24.16
N ASP A 179 -5.50 15.87 -24.01
CA ASP A 179 -4.96 16.81 -24.99
C ASP A 179 -4.70 16.07 -26.32
N LYS A 180 -4.06 14.89 -26.26
CA LYS A 180 -3.84 14.04 -27.44
C LYS A 180 -5.14 13.59 -28.10
N PHE A 181 -6.11 13.16 -27.30
CA PHE A 181 -7.42 12.76 -27.82
C PHE A 181 -8.15 13.93 -28.49
N LEU A 182 -8.04 15.14 -27.94
CA LEU A 182 -8.63 16.34 -28.54
C LEU A 182 -7.94 16.71 -29.86
N GLU A 183 -6.62 16.59 -29.97
CA GLU A 183 -5.89 16.76 -31.24
C GLU A 183 -6.40 15.78 -32.31
N GLU A 184 -6.54 14.49 -31.95
CA GLU A 184 -7.06 13.45 -32.84
C GLU A 184 -8.50 13.72 -33.31
N VAL A 185 -9.38 14.21 -32.43
CA VAL A 185 -10.79 14.45 -32.74
C VAL A 185 -11.01 15.78 -33.48
N LEU A 186 -10.23 16.81 -33.17
CA LEU A 186 -10.38 18.14 -33.74
C LEU A 186 -9.58 18.33 -35.04
N GLY A 187 -8.73 17.37 -35.41
CA GLY A 187 -7.98 17.38 -36.66
C GLY A 187 -6.90 18.47 -36.72
N ALA A 188 -6.27 18.76 -35.59
CA ALA A 188 -5.12 19.67 -35.49
C ALA A 188 -3.80 18.90 -35.61
#